data_AF-A0A6I0EI77-F1
#
_entry.id   AF-A0A6I0EI77-F1
#
_cell.length_a   1.000
_cell.length_b   1.000
_cell.length_c   1.000
_cell.angle_alpha   90.00
_cell.angle_beta   90.00
_cell.angle_gamma   90.00
#
_symmetry.space_group_name_H-M   'P 1'
#
loop_
_entity.id
_entity.type
_entity.pdbx_description
1 polymer ?
#
loop_
_entity_poly.entity_id
_entity_poly.type
_entity_poly.pdbx_seq_one_letter_code
_entity_poly.pdbx_strand_id
1 'polypeptide(L)'
;MQILALLALTAIIGGALWYVFTTKIEGFGPLTTGLPIVLATLYVAALAIIFDKLATDHIANILFAAMGYGGGLLTTTLFYAKSR
;
A
#
# COMPACT_ATOMS: atom_id res chain seq x y z
N MET A 1 7.68 18.64 -14.07
CA MET A 1 6.85 18.24 -12.90
C MET A 1 6.79 16.73 -12.70
N GLN A 2 6.71 15.91 -13.76
CA GLN A 2 6.63 14.43 -13.63
C GLN A 2 7.83 13.79 -12.90
N ILE A 3 9.06 14.26 -13.11
CA ILE A 3 10.26 13.71 -12.41
C ILE A 3 10.18 13.89 -10.90
N LEU A 4 9.73 15.06 -10.41
CA LEU A 4 9.54 15.33 -8.98
C LEU A 4 8.44 14.44 -8.40
N ALA A 5 7.34 14.24 -9.14
CA ALA A 5 6.26 13.34 -8.72
C ALA A 5 6.74 11.88 -8.62
N LEU A 6 7.57 11.42 -9.56
CA LEU A 6 8.18 10.09 -9.53
C LEU A 6 9.13 9.92 -8.35
N LEU A 7 9.99 10.90 -8.08
CA LEU A 7 10.90 10.87 -6.94
C LEU A 7 10.13 10.85 -5.61
N ALA A 8 9.11 11.70 -5.48
CA ALA A 8 8.26 11.74 -4.28
C ALA A 8 7.50 10.42 -4.07
N LEU A 9 6.89 9.89 -5.13
CA LEU A 9 6.17 8.60 -5.08
C LEU A 9 7.10 7.47 -4.65
N THR A 10 8.29 7.40 -5.27
CA THR A 10 9.28 6.35 -4.97
C THR A 10 9.81 6.49 -3.55
N ALA A 11 10.05 7.71 -3.07
CA ALA A 11 10.49 7.96 -1.70
C ALA A 11 9.41 7.57 -0.66
N ILE A 12 8.14 7.89 -0.91
CA ILE A 12 7.02 7.57 -0.02
C ILE A 12 6.81 6.06 0.06
N ILE A 13 6.64 5.39 -1.09
CA ILE A 13 6.38 3.94 -1.13
C ILE A 13 7.62 3.15 -0.70
N GLY A 14 8.80 3.56 -1.16
CA GLY A 14 10.07 2.94 -0.75
C GLY A 14 10.32 3.07 0.75
N GLY A 15 10.05 4.25 1.32
CA GLY A 15 10.13 4.47 2.77
C GLY A 15 9.11 3.64 3.55
N ALA A 16 7.87 3.51 3.05
CA ALA A 16 6.85 2.67 3.66
C ALA A 16 7.25 1.18 3.64
N LEU A 17 7.75 0.67 2.50
CA LEU A 17 8.25 -0.71 2.40
C LEU A 17 9.45 -0.94 3.32
N TRP A 18 10.42 -0.01 3.32
CA TRP A 18 11.55 -0.07 4.23
C TRP A 18 11.10 -0.15 5.68
N TYR A 19 10.16 0.70 6.10
CA TYR A 19 9.58 0.65 7.44
C TYR A 19 8.95 -0.72 7.73
N VAL A 20 8.13 -1.26 6.83
CA VAL A 20 7.47 -2.56 7.00
C VAL A 20 8.47 -3.71 7.16
N PHE A 21 9.58 -3.72 6.41
CA PHE A 21 10.58 -4.78 6.52
C PHE A 21 11.58 -4.59 7.67
N THR A 22 11.79 -3.36 8.13
CA THR A 22 12.71 -3.07 9.26
C THR A 22 12.02 -3.12 10.62
N THR A 23 10.74 -2.78 10.69
CA THR A 23 9.94 -3.12 11.87
C THR A 23 9.76 -4.62 11.89
N LYS A 24 10.57 -5.29 12.72
CA LYS A 24 10.47 -6.72 13.00
C LYS A 24 9.14 -7.00 13.67
N ILE A 25 8.05 -7.10 12.91
CA ILE A 25 6.84 -7.73 13.40
C ILE A 25 7.20 -9.22 13.55
N GLU A 26 7.15 -9.73 14.77
CA GLU A 26 7.46 -11.13 15.05
C GLU A 26 6.48 -12.05 14.30
N GLY A 27 6.94 -12.56 13.16
CA GLY A 27 6.20 -13.50 12.31
C GLY A 27 5.69 -12.90 10.99
N PHE A 28 5.62 -13.75 9.97
CA PHE A 28 4.87 -13.49 8.73
C PHE A 28 3.37 -13.47 9.04
N GLY A 29 2.89 -12.35 9.58
CA GLY A 29 1.48 -12.09 9.84
C GLY A 29 0.73 -11.52 8.63
N PRO A 30 -0.59 -11.35 8.75
CA PRO A 30 -1.41 -10.74 7.70
C PRO A 30 -0.92 -9.34 7.30
N LEU A 31 -0.45 -8.53 8.25
CA LEU A 31 0.09 -7.20 7.96
C LEU A 31 1.41 -7.24 7.17
N THR A 32 2.37 -8.08 7.54
CA THR A 32 3.68 -8.13 6.84
C THR A 32 3.59 -8.70 5.43
N THR A 33 2.57 -9.50 5.13
CA THR A 33 2.33 -10.07 3.80
C THR A 33 1.34 -9.25 2.96
N GLY A 34 0.28 -8.73 3.57
CA GLY A 34 -0.77 -8.01 2.87
C GLY A 34 -0.46 -6.53 2.64
N LEU A 35 0.23 -5.86 3.56
CA LEU A 35 0.52 -4.43 3.43
C LEU A 35 1.43 -4.11 2.22
N PRO A 36 2.47 -4.91 1.91
CA PRO A 36 3.25 -4.72 0.68
C PRO A 36 2.39 -4.79 -0.60
N ILE A 37 1.36 -5.63 -0.63
CA ILE A 37 0.45 -5.78 -1.79
C ILE A 37 -0.37 -4.50 -1.99
N VAL A 38 -0.85 -3.89 -0.91
CA VAL A 38 -1.57 -2.60 -0.97
C VAL A 38 -0.64 -1.51 -1.47
N LEU A 39 0.56 -1.42 -0.89
CA LEU A 39 1.55 -0.42 -1.28
C LEU A 39 1.96 -0.56 -2.74
N ALA A 40 2.16 -1.79 -3.23
CA ALA A 40 2.44 -2.05 -4.64
C ALA A 40 1.28 -1.64 -5.55
N THR A 41 0.04 -1.92 -5.16
CA THR A 41 -1.16 -1.53 -5.92
C THR A 41 -1.29 -0.02 -6.04
N LEU A 42 -1.11 0.70 -4.92
CA LEU A 42 -1.13 2.17 -4.89
C LEU A 42 0.03 2.77 -5.70
N TYR A 43 1.21 2.14 -5.67
CA TYR A 43 2.36 2.57 -6.46
C TYR A 43 2.09 2.46 -7.96
N VAL A 44 1.58 1.31 -8.43
CA VAL A 44 1.25 1.10 -9.85
C VAL A 44 0.14 2.06 -10.30
N ALA A 45 -0.89 2.26 -9.47
CA ALA A 45 -1.95 3.21 -9.76
C ALA A 45 -1.41 4.65 -9.87
N ALA A 46 -0.54 5.06 -8.95
CA ALA A 46 0.08 6.39 -8.98
C ALA A 46 0.99 6.57 -10.21
N LEU A 47 1.75 5.55 -10.60
CA LEU A 47 2.51 5.58 -11.87
C LEU A 47 1.57 5.73 -13.07
N ALA A 48 0.46 4.99 -13.10
CA ALA A 48 -0.51 5.07 -14.19
C ALA A 48 -1.14 6.46 -14.30
N ILE A 49 -1.34 7.17 -13.18
CA ILE A 49 -1.79 8.57 -13.16
C ILE A 49 -0.70 9.50 -13.69
N ILE A 50 0.55 9.35 -13.25
CA ILE A 50 1.67 10.22 -13.69
C ILE A 50 1.91 10.16 -15.20
N PHE A 51 1.67 8.99 -15.81
CA PHE A 51 1.84 8.75 -17.25
C PHE A 51 0.55 8.89 -18.07
N ASP A 52 -0.51 9.47 -17.49
CA ASP A 52 -1.82 9.67 -18.15
C ASP A 52 -2.41 8.37 -18.73
N LYS A 53 -2.13 7.23 -18.09
CA LYS A 53 -2.66 5.91 -18.43
C LYS A 53 -3.92 5.54 -17.67
N LEU A 54 -4.30 6.35 -16.68
CA LEU A 54 -5.48 6.13 -15.85
C LEU A 54 -6.32 7.41 -15.78
N ALA A 55 -7.60 7.29 -16.15
CA ALA A 55 -8.55 8.37 -15.98
C ALA A 55 -8.83 8.61 -14.49
N THR A 56 -9.01 9.89 -14.13
CA THR A 56 -9.26 10.33 -12.75
C THR A 56 -10.47 9.63 -12.12
N ASP A 57 -11.48 9.30 -12.92
CA ASP A 57 -12.72 8.64 -12.48
C ASP A 57 -12.48 7.24 -11.90
N HIS A 58 -11.39 6.56 -12.30
CA HIS A 58 -11.04 5.24 -11.77
C HIS A 58 -10.22 5.30 -10.47
N ILE A 59 -9.71 6.47 -10.09
CA ILE A 59 -8.91 6.65 -8.87
C ILE A 59 -9.75 6.34 -7.63
N ALA A 60 -11.01 6.79 -7.60
CA ALA A 60 -11.91 6.56 -6.47
C ALA A 60 -12.12 5.06 -6.20
N ASN A 61 -12.28 4.26 -7.27
CA ASN A 61 -12.44 2.80 -7.15
C ASN A 61 -11.19 2.12 -6.60
N ILE A 62 -10.01 2.54 -7.07
CA ILE A 62 -8.73 1.99 -6.59
C ILE A 62 -8.51 2.35 -5.12
N LEU A 63 -8.76 3.60 -4.74
CA LEU A 63 -8.65 4.03 -3.34
C LEU A 63 -9.64 3.29 -2.44
N PHE A 64 -10.88 3.11 -2.90
CA PHE A 64 -11.88 2.34 -2.18
C PHE A 64 -11.45 0.89 -1.97
N ALA A 65 -10.95 0.23 -3.01
CA ALA A 65 -10.42 -1.13 -2.91
C ALA A 65 -9.21 -1.23 -1.97
N ALA A 66 -8.27 -0.29 -2.05
CA ALA A 66 -7.10 -0.24 -1.20
C ALA A 66 -7.47 -0.03 0.28
N MET A 67 -8.42 0.87 0.56
CA MET A 67 -8.92 1.09 1.93
C MET A 67 -9.70 -0.11 2.46
N GLY A 68 -10.54 -0.74 1.63
CA GLY A 68 -11.29 -1.94 2.03
C GLY A 68 -10.38 -3.11 2.38
N TYR A 69 -9.38 -3.38 1.54
CA TYR A 69 -8.39 -4.42 1.81
C TYR A 69 -7.50 -4.07 3.01
N GLY A 70 -7.04 -2.82 3.12
CA GLY A 70 -6.27 -2.34 4.27
C GLY A 70 -7.02 -2.45 5.60
N GLY A 71 -8.31 -2.09 5.61
CA GLY A 71 -9.20 -2.29 6.75
C GLY A 71 -9.32 -3.76 7.15
N GLY A 72 -9.55 -4.64 6.16
CA GLY A 72 -9.59 -6.09 6.38
C GLY A 72 -8.29 -6.65 6.98
N LEU A 73 -7.13 -6.15 6.55
CA LEU A 73 -5.83 -6.54 7.11
C LEU A 73 -5.67 -6.13 8.57
N LEU A 74 -6.08 -4.90 8.93
CA LEU A 74 -6.03 -4.42 10.31
C LEU A 74 -6.93 -5.26 11.22
N THR A 75 -8.17 -5.48 10.79
CA THR A 75 -9.13 -6.33 11.52
C THR A 75 -8.61 -7.75 11.71
N THR A 76 -8.10 -8.37 10.64
CA THR A 76 -7.55 -9.74 10.69
C THR A 76 -6.34 -9.83 11.62
N THR A 77 -5.47 -8.82 11.61
CA THR A 77 -4.30 -8.79 12.49
C THR A 77 -4.72 -8.63 13.95
N LEU A 78 -5.73 -7.82 14.24
CA LEU A 78 -6.27 -7.66 15.59
C LEU A 78 -6.83 -9.00 16.13
N PHE A 79 -7.54 -9.75 15.28
CA PHE A 79 -8.04 -11.08 15.64
C PHE A 79 -6.93 -12.12 15.78
N TYR A 80 -5.94 -12.09 14.90
CA TYR A 80 -4.77 -12.97 14.97
C TYR A 80 -3.99 -12.77 16.27
N ALA A 81 -3.77 -11.51 16.68
CA ALA A 81 -3.11 -11.16 17.92
C ALA A 81 -3.88 -11.62 19.17
N LYS A 82 -5.22 -11.69 19.11
CA LYS A 82 -6.07 -12.18 20.20
C LYS A 82 -6.15 -13.71 20.29
N SER A 83 -5.78 -14.42 19.22
CA SER A 83 -5.87 -15.89 19.13
C SER A 83 -4.59 -16.63 19.55
N ARG A 84 -3.50 -15.90 19.79
CA ARG A 84 -2.24 -16.42 20.36
C ARG A 84 -2.21 -16.18 21.86
#